data_AF-A0A7S0VCY2-F1
#
_entry.id   AF-A0A7S0VCY2-F1
#
_cell.length_a   1.000
_cell.length_b   1.000
_cell.length_c   1.000
_cell.angle_alpha   90.00
_cell.angle_beta   90.00
_cell.angle_gamma   90.00
#
_symmetry.space_group_name_H-M   'P 1'
#
loop_
_entity.id
_entity.type
_entity.pdbx_description
1 polymer ?
#
loop_
_entity_poly.entity_id
_entity_poly.type
_entity_poly.pdbx_seq_one_letter_code
_entity_poly.pdbx_strand_id
1 'polypeptide(L)'
;WGAVFNSRAGKGTVLGQAAGFSQIDDVKSTANSGVFFAAGRLLALDDCFLPHELDPAGLYTVGATRIRDTLPKRGPLLIPKYDPAEKRAIGLSCKTLVRPSYVSRTWLLEWDEEWRQVSLSKDNLPEFRRLTDFGFTRTHYVLAEAPMKVGWAQFAAGGKTVR
;
A
#
# COMPACT_ATOMS: atom_id res chain seq x y z
N TRP A 1 -14.94 14.11 1.18
CA TRP A 1 -14.60 14.12 2.61
C TRP A 1 -13.22 13.54 2.75
N GLY A 2 -12.19 14.40 2.81
CA GLY A 2 -10.78 13.99 2.88
C GLY A 2 -10.24 14.20 4.29
N ALA A 3 -9.33 13.33 4.72
CA ALA A 3 -8.60 13.48 5.98
C ALA A 3 -7.21 14.07 5.71
N VAL A 4 -6.75 14.96 6.60
CA VAL A 4 -5.46 15.67 6.52
C VAL A 4 -4.71 15.39 7.83
N PHE A 5 -3.45 14.93 7.77
CA PHE A 5 -2.69 14.51 8.96
C PHE A 5 -1.27 15.11 9.01
N ASN A 6 -0.76 15.30 10.23
CA ASN A 6 0.57 15.81 10.57
C ASN A 6 1.24 14.83 11.56
N SER A 7 2.48 14.39 11.31
CA SER A 7 3.12 13.30 12.05
C SER A 7 4.40 13.73 12.79
N ARG A 8 4.53 13.39 14.09
CA ARG A 8 5.82 13.16 14.77
C ARG A 8 5.69 12.27 16.02
N ALA A 9 6.71 11.42 16.18
CA ALA A 9 7.08 10.58 17.32
C ALA A 9 6.32 9.25 17.51
N GLY A 10 7.10 8.16 17.57
CA GLY A 10 6.63 6.79 17.81
C GLY A 10 7.25 6.14 19.05
N LYS A 11 6.80 4.91 19.32
CA LYS A 11 7.55 3.71 19.75
C LYS A 11 6.52 2.60 20.01
N GLY A 12 6.84 1.38 19.58
CA GLY A 12 5.94 0.21 19.64
C GLY A 12 6.33 -0.80 20.70
N THR A 13 5.35 -1.62 21.10
CA THR A 13 5.53 -2.85 21.87
C THR A 13 4.72 -3.95 21.17
N VAL A 14 5.34 -5.13 20.98
CA VAL A 14 4.75 -6.30 20.29
C VAL A 14 4.16 -7.25 21.34
N LEU A 15 2.89 -7.63 21.17
CA LEU A 15 2.24 -8.70 21.93
C LEU A 15 1.47 -9.64 20.99
N GLY A 16 1.70 -10.95 21.18
CA GLY A 16 0.73 -12.04 20.98
C GLY A 16 0.41 -12.46 19.55
N GLN A 17 1.03 -13.55 19.09
CA GLN A 17 0.53 -14.34 17.96
C GLN A 17 -0.76 -15.06 18.35
N ALA A 18 -1.90 -14.65 17.80
CA ALA A 18 -3.09 -15.49 17.65
C ALA A 18 -3.05 -16.18 16.28
N ALA A 19 -3.32 -17.49 16.27
CA ALA A 19 -3.44 -18.34 15.10
C ALA A 19 -4.59 -17.91 14.17
N GLY A 20 -4.44 -18.13 12.86
CA GLY A 20 -5.47 -17.89 11.84
C GLY A 20 -4.94 -17.11 10.64
N PHE A 21 -5.06 -17.72 9.46
CA PHE A 21 -4.60 -17.30 8.11
C PHE A 21 -3.10 -17.48 7.81
N SER A 22 -2.55 -18.65 8.11
CA SER A 22 -1.41 -19.20 7.37
C SER A 22 -1.97 -19.97 6.18
N GLN A 23 -1.38 -19.84 4.99
CA GLN A 23 -1.78 -20.45 3.71
C GLN A 23 -2.77 -19.68 2.84
N ILE A 24 -2.36 -18.48 2.42
CA ILE A 24 -2.67 -18.00 1.06
C ILE A 24 -1.32 -17.71 0.41
N ASP A 25 -0.48 -18.75 0.28
CA ASP A 25 0.82 -18.64 -0.37
C ASP A 25 0.73 -18.82 -1.90
N ASP A 26 -0.44 -19.25 -2.41
CA ASP A 26 -0.68 -19.55 -3.83
C ASP A 26 -1.49 -18.48 -4.60
N VAL A 27 -1.86 -17.35 -3.98
CA VAL A 27 -2.57 -16.30 -4.73
C VAL A 27 -1.56 -15.45 -5.47
N LYS A 28 -1.50 -15.69 -6.78
CA LYS A 28 -0.67 -14.95 -7.71
C LYS A 28 -1.18 -13.52 -7.87
N SER A 29 -0.28 -12.56 -7.72
CA SER A 29 -0.54 -11.16 -8.10
C SER A 29 -0.78 -11.06 -9.61
N THR A 30 -1.77 -10.27 -10.00
CA THR A 30 -2.05 -9.98 -11.41
C THR A 30 -1.30 -8.77 -11.92
N ALA A 31 -0.72 -7.95 -11.03
CA ALA A 31 0.07 -6.76 -11.34
C ALA A 31 -0.57 -5.86 -12.43
N ASN A 32 -1.89 -5.69 -12.34
CA ASN A 32 -2.73 -5.07 -13.37
C ASN A 32 -3.47 -3.80 -12.89
N SER A 33 -3.21 -3.32 -11.68
CA SER A 33 -3.90 -2.10 -11.18
C SER A 33 -3.26 -0.81 -11.70
N GLY A 34 -2.01 -0.86 -12.17
CA GLY A 34 -1.36 0.27 -12.82
C GLY A 34 0.10 0.00 -13.13
N VAL A 35 0.74 1.00 -13.75
CA VAL A 35 2.18 1.03 -13.99
C VAL A 35 2.77 2.35 -13.48
N PHE A 36 4.00 2.31 -12.98
CA PHE A 36 4.71 3.49 -12.51
C PHE A 36 6.16 3.46 -12.98
N PHE A 37 6.58 4.50 -13.70
CA PHE A 37 7.95 4.66 -14.17
C PHE A 37 8.59 5.88 -13.53
N ALA A 38 9.69 5.67 -12.81
CA ALA A 38 10.49 6.75 -12.23
C ALA A 38 11.93 6.28 -12.01
N ALA A 39 12.90 7.20 -12.16
CA ALA A 39 14.29 6.93 -11.84
C ALA A 39 14.83 5.63 -12.48
N GLY A 40 14.50 5.43 -13.76
CA GLY A 40 14.94 4.26 -14.54
C GLY A 40 14.31 2.92 -14.17
N ARG A 41 13.33 2.89 -13.26
CA ARG A 41 12.63 1.66 -12.86
C ARG A 41 11.17 1.70 -13.29
N LEU A 42 10.71 0.57 -13.85
CA LEU A 42 9.32 0.37 -14.24
C LEU A 42 8.66 -0.62 -13.28
N LEU A 43 7.56 -0.23 -12.66
CA LEU A 43 6.81 -1.04 -11.71
C LEU A 43 5.42 -1.33 -12.27
N ALA A 44 5.00 -2.59 -12.23
CA ALA A 44 3.62 -3.03 -12.39
C ALA A 44 2.99 -3.24 -11.00
N LEU A 45 1.79 -2.70 -10.80
CA LEU A 45 1.18 -2.52 -9.49
C LEU A 45 0.00 -3.47 -9.27
N ASP A 46 -0.27 -3.77 -8.00
CA ASP A 46 -1.37 -4.60 -7.55
C ASP A 46 -1.96 -4.02 -6.25
N ASP A 47 -3.27 -4.06 -6.10
CA ASP A 47 -3.99 -3.48 -4.95
C ASP A 47 -3.93 -4.35 -3.68
N CYS A 48 -3.36 -5.55 -3.78
CA CYS A 48 -3.29 -6.53 -2.69
C CYS A 48 -1.87 -7.05 -2.47
N PHE A 49 -1.03 -7.04 -3.51
CA PHE A 49 0.29 -7.66 -3.50
C PHE A 49 1.43 -6.66 -3.72
N LEU A 50 2.66 -7.15 -3.60
CA LEU A 50 3.84 -6.35 -3.91
C LEU A 50 3.86 -5.97 -5.41
N PRO A 51 4.39 -4.77 -5.73
CA PRO A 51 4.63 -4.42 -7.12
C PRO A 51 5.65 -5.37 -7.74
N HIS A 52 5.55 -5.57 -9.05
CA HIS A 52 6.53 -6.28 -9.85
C HIS A 52 7.38 -5.30 -10.62
N GLU A 53 8.69 -5.49 -10.59
CA GLU A 53 9.62 -4.71 -11.41
C GLU A 53 9.72 -5.32 -12.81
N LEU A 54 9.73 -4.44 -13.80
CA LEU A 54 9.88 -4.76 -15.21
C LEU A 54 11.15 -4.08 -15.74
N ASP A 55 11.83 -4.74 -16.65
CA ASP A 55 12.85 -4.09 -17.47
C ASP A 55 12.17 -3.03 -18.36
N PRO A 56 12.51 -1.74 -18.26
CA PRO A 56 11.84 -0.70 -19.05
C PRO A 56 12.10 -0.80 -20.55
N ALA A 57 13.19 -1.45 -20.98
CA ALA A 57 13.52 -1.57 -22.40
C ALA A 57 12.78 -2.72 -23.08
N GLY A 58 12.79 -3.91 -22.47
CA GLY A 58 12.18 -5.12 -23.03
C GLY A 58 10.86 -5.55 -22.40
N LEU A 59 10.41 -4.89 -21.34
CA LEU A 59 9.22 -5.23 -20.53
C LEU A 59 9.26 -6.65 -19.91
N TYR A 60 10.45 -7.24 -19.82
CA TYR A 60 10.64 -8.52 -19.13
C TYR A 60 10.41 -8.35 -17.63
N THR A 61 9.75 -9.31 -17.01
CA THR A 61 9.54 -9.30 -15.56
C THR A 61 10.84 -9.62 -14.82
N VAL A 62 11.30 -8.69 -14.00
CA VAL A 62 12.41 -8.89 -13.07
C VAL A 62 11.93 -9.67 -11.84
N GLY A 63 10.76 -9.32 -11.31
CA GLY A 63 10.11 -10.03 -10.20
C GLY A 63 9.42 -9.11 -9.21
N ALA A 64 8.81 -9.68 -8.16
CA ALA A 64 8.22 -8.91 -7.08
C ALA A 64 9.30 -8.11 -6.33
N THR A 65 9.01 -6.85 -6.00
CA THR A 65 9.99 -5.94 -5.38
C THR A 65 9.45 -5.29 -4.11
N ARG A 66 10.36 -5.03 -3.16
CA ARG A 66 10.10 -4.23 -1.96
C ARG A 66 10.72 -2.84 -2.02
N ILE A 67 11.23 -2.44 -3.19
CA ILE A 67 11.91 -1.16 -3.43
C ILE A 67 13.02 -0.95 -2.38
N ARG A 68 14.18 -1.57 -2.58
CA ARG A 68 15.31 -1.52 -1.62
C ARG A 68 14.90 -1.87 -0.18
N ASP A 69 14.00 -2.84 -0.02
CA ASP A 69 13.46 -3.31 1.26
C ASP A 69 12.74 -2.24 2.11
N THR A 70 12.27 -1.16 1.49
CA THR A 70 11.58 -0.05 2.18
C THR A 70 10.08 -0.29 2.34
N LEU A 71 9.45 -1.08 1.45
CA LEU A 71 8.03 -1.40 1.55
C LEU A 71 7.72 -2.27 2.77
N PRO A 72 6.59 -2.01 3.47
CA PRO A 72 6.22 -2.77 4.66
C PRO A 72 6.04 -4.25 4.35
N LYS A 73 6.38 -5.12 5.33
CA LYS A 73 6.26 -6.58 5.19
C LYS A 73 4.87 -7.03 4.69
N ARG A 74 3.83 -6.29 5.06
CA ARG A 74 2.44 -6.53 4.64
C ARG A 74 1.85 -5.21 4.13
N GLY A 75 1.24 -5.28 2.96
CA GLY A 75 0.59 -4.15 2.31
C GLY A 75 1.12 -3.96 0.88
N PRO A 76 0.24 -3.75 -0.11
CA PRO A 76 0.63 -3.37 -1.46
C PRO A 76 1.26 -1.97 -1.50
N LEU A 77 1.86 -1.63 -2.63
CA LEU A 77 2.10 -0.25 -3.02
C LEU A 77 0.93 0.20 -3.90
N LEU A 78 0.11 1.12 -3.40
CA LEU A 78 -0.94 1.77 -4.18
C LEU A 78 -0.32 2.74 -5.19
N ILE A 79 -1.12 3.20 -6.17
CA ILE A 79 -0.71 4.02 -7.32
C ILE A 79 0.20 5.19 -6.90
N PRO A 80 1.54 5.06 -7.06
CA PRO A 80 2.48 6.08 -6.64
C PRO A 80 2.31 7.35 -7.46
N LYS A 81 2.83 8.45 -6.91
CA LYS A 81 2.89 9.75 -7.59
C LYS A 81 4.34 10.20 -7.68
N TYR A 82 4.64 11.06 -8.64
CA TYR A 82 5.96 11.67 -8.78
C TYR A 82 5.86 13.17 -8.50
N ASP A 83 6.70 13.68 -7.60
CA ASP A 83 6.88 15.10 -7.37
C ASP A 83 8.03 15.62 -8.24
N PRO A 84 7.75 16.42 -9.29
CA PRO A 84 8.79 16.96 -10.16
C PRO A 84 9.61 18.09 -9.51
N ALA A 85 9.09 18.77 -8.48
CA ALA A 85 9.80 19.87 -7.83
C ALA A 85 10.94 19.35 -6.95
N GLU A 86 10.65 18.30 -6.18
CA GLU A 86 11.61 17.63 -5.31
C GLU A 86 12.29 16.42 -5.97
N LYS A 87 11.84 16.04 -7.17
CA LYS A 87 12.24 14.84 -7.91
C LYS A 87 12.12 13.55 -7.09
N ARG A 88 10.94 13.35 -6.51
CA ARG A 88 10.67 12.22 -5.60
C ARG A 88 9.54 11.35 -6.08
N ALA A 89 9.71 10.04 -5.93
CA ALA A 89 8.58 9.12 -5.97
C ALA A 89 7.90 9.11 -4.60
N ILE A 90 6.57 9.13 -4.60
CA ILE A 90 5.75 9.14 -3.40
C ILE A 90 4.81 7.93 -3.47
N GLY A 91 4.89 7.08 -2.47
CA GLY A 91 4.08 5.86 -2.37
C GLY A 91 3.15 5.89 -1.17
N LEU A 92 1.97 5.30 -1.36
CA LEU A 92 1.08 4.94 -0.27
C LEU A 92 1.03 3.42 -0.18
N SER A 93 1.30 2.89 1.00
CA SER A 93 1.05 1.49 1.32
C SER A 93 0.02 1.42 2.44
N CYS A 94 -0.89 0.47 2.36
CA CYS A 94 -1.88 0.23 3.39
C CYS A 94 -1.94 -1.25 3.71
N LYS A 95 -2.09 -1.61 4.99
CA LYS A 95 -2.24 -3.01 5.37
C LYS A 95 -3.65 -3.46 4.99
N THR A 96 -3.77 -4.12 3.85
CA THR A 96 -5.03 -4.75 3.42
C THR A 96 -5.24 -6.10 4.14
N LEU A 97 -6.40 -6.22 4.79
CA LEU A 97 -7.25 -7.42 4.87
C LEU A 97 -6.69 -8.78 5.35
N VAL A 98 -5.55 -8.88 6.05
CA VAL A 98 -5.12 -10.20 6.57
C VAL A 98 -5.82 -10.59 7.89
N ARG A 99 -6.45 -9.66 8.61
CA ARG A 99 -7.22 -9.94 9.84
C ARG A 99 -8.39 -8.99 9.96
N PRO A 100 -9.47 -9.37 10.68
CA PRO A 100 -10.49 -8.43 11.18
C PRO A 100 -9.89 -7.51 12.27
N SER A 101 -8.73 -6.91 12.01
CA SER A 101 -8.23 -5.83 12.82
C SER A 101 -8.92 -4.56 12.34
N TYR A 102 -9.68 -3.94 13.23
CA TYR A 102 -10.34 -2.63 13.04
C TYR A 102 -9.34 -1.46 12.93
N VAL A 103 -8.12 -1.69 12.48
CA VAL A 103 -7.10 -0.64 12.33
C VAL A 103 -6.36 -0.87 11.01
N SER A 104 -6.52 0.08 10.09
CA SER A 104 -5.75 0.12 8.85
C SER A 104 -4.48 0.91 9.11
N ARG A 105 -3.33 0.23 9.15
CA ARG A 105 -2.05 0.95 9.19
C ARG A 105 -1.70 1.40 7.78
N THR A 106 -1.39 2.67 7.63
CA THR A 106 -0.92 3.28 6.38
C THR A 106 0.54 3.69 6.52
N TRP A 107 1.25 3.67 5.41
CA TRP A 107 2.61 4.14 5.26
C TRP A 107 2.65 5.06 4.05
N LEU A 108 3.08 6.30 4.25
CA LEU A 108 3.43 7.23 3.19
C LEU A 108 4.96 7.23 3.09
N LEU A 109 5.47 6.83 1.94
CA LEU A 109 6.90 6.68 1.68
C LEU A 109 7.30 7.66 0.60
N GLU A 110 8.45 8.31 0.76
CA GLU A 110 9.07 9.09 -0.31
C GLU A 110 10.44 8.53 -0.62
N TRP A 111 10.79 8.51 -1.91
CA TRP A 111 12.08 8.06 -2.40
C TRP A 111 12.74 9.12 -3.29
N ASP A 112 14.06 9.23 -3.21
CA ASP A 112 14.87 10.04 -4.13
C ASP A 112 15.03 9.38 -5.52
N GLU A 113 15.76 10.04 -6.42
CA GLU A 113 16.06 9.55 -7.78
C GLU A 113 16.90 8.26 -7.78
N GLU A 114 17.48 7.86 -6.66
CA GLU A 114 18.15 6.57 -6.51
C GLU A 114 17.28 5.54 -5.79
N TRP A 115 16.00 5.81 -5.54
CA TRP A 115 15.09 4.96 -4.78
C TRP A 115 15.51 4.72 -3.31
N ARG A 116 16.30 5.59 -2.71
CA ARG A 116 16.55 5.60 -1.26
C ARG A 116 15.36 6.26 -0.57
N GLN A 117 14.89 5.67 0.53
CA GLN A 117 13.78 6.25 1.28
C GLN A 117 14.26 7.50 2.02
N VAL A 118 13.71 8.65 1.65
CA VAL A 118 14.02 9.96 2.26
C VAL A 118 12.97 10.38 3.30
N SER A 119 11.75 9.84 3.19
CA SER A 119 10.66 10.12 4.13
C SER A 119 9.83 8.87 4.39
N LEU A 120 9.33 8.74 5.61
CA LEU A 120 8.38 7.72 6.01
C LEU A 120 7.44 8.25 7.09
N SER A 121 6.17 8.38 6.74
CA SER A 121 5.09 8.62 7.69
C SER A 121 4.26 7.37 7.87
N LYS A 122 3.79 7.13 9.09
CA LYS A 122 2.96 5.97 9.45
C LYS A 122 1.75 6.48 10.20
N ASP A 123 0.58 6.02 9.81
CA ASP A 123 -0.65 6.34 10.50
C ASP A 123 -1.47 5.08 10.77
N ASN A 124 -2.35 5.15 11.77
CA ASN A 124 -3.32 4.12 12.07
C ASN A 124 -4.70 4.73 11.90
N LEU A 125 -5.39 4.36 10.82
CA LEU A 125 -6.77 4.78 10.62
C LEU A 125 -7.70 3.94 11.50
N PRO A 126 -8.65 4.57 12.20
CA PRO A 126 -9.70 3.85 12.90
C PRO A 126 -10.56 3.14 11.85
N GLU A 127 -10.68 1.82 12.02
CA GLU A 127 -11.41 0.89 11.17
C GLU A 127 -10.73 0.51 9.85
N PHE A 128 -11.29 -0.52 9.21
CA PHE A 128 -10.90 -0.87 7.85
C PHE A 128 -11.35 0.24 6.90
N ARG A 129 -10.41 0.85 6.18
CA ARG A 129 -10.66 1.90 5.20
C ARG A 129 -10.09 1.44 3.87
N ARG A 130 -10.93 1.35 2.83
CA ARG A 130 -10.43 1.04 1.49
C ARG A 130 -9.85 2.31 0.89
N LEU A 131 -8.53 2.41 0.92
CA LEU A 131 -7.77 3.42 0.20
C LEU A 131 -7.37 2.84 -1.15
N THR A 132 -7.77 3.50 -2.23
CA THR A 132 -7.40 3.10 -3.60
C THR A 132 -6.38 4.05 -4.20
N ASP A 133 -6.46 5.32 -3.83
CA ASP A 133 -5.60 6.37 -4.38
C ASP A 133 -5.38 7.48 -3.35
N PHE A 134 -4.47 8.39 -3.68
CA PHE A 134 -4.18 9.58 -2.90
C PHE A 134 -3.68 10.72 -3.79
N GLY A 135 -3.80 11.93 -3.29
CA GLY A 135 -3.14 13.12 -3.82
C GLY A 135 -2.13 13.66 -2.83
N PHE A 136 -1.28 14.56 -3.29
CA PHE A 136 -0.40 15.32 -2.43
C PHE A 136 -0.29 16.77 -2.91
N THR A 137 0.05 17.64 -1.97
CA THR A 137 0.46 19.03 -2.20
C THR A 137 1.84 19.20 -1.56
N ARG A 138 2.42 20.39 -1.69
CA ARG A 138 3.72 20.71 -1.05
C ARG A 138 3.74 20.49 0.47
N THR A 139 2.58 20.48 1.12
CA THR A 139 2.49 20.46 2.59
C THR A 139 1.59 19.35 3.14
N HIS A 140 0.83 18.65 2.30
CA HIS A 140 -0.18 17.70 2.76
C HIS A 140 -0.34 16.51 1.81
N TYR A 141 -0.67 15.37 2.40
CA TYR A 141 -1.20 14.20 1.71
C TYR A 141 -2.73 14.16 1.87
N VAL A 142 -3.43 13.83 0.80
CA VAL A 142 -4.89 13.70 0.77
C VAL A 142 -5.24 12.28 0.38
N LEU A 143 -5.76 11.51 1.32
CA LEU A 143 -6.12 10.11 1.08
C LEU A 143 -7.55 10.02 0.51
N ALA A 144 -7.73 9.31 -0.60
CA ALA A 144 -9.04 9.06 -1.17
C ALA A 144 -9.63 7.77 -0.57
N GLU A 145 -10.62 7.94 0.31
CA GLU A 145 -11.35 6.83 0.88
C GLU A 145 -12.55 6.48 -0.01
N ALA A 146 -12.61 5.22 -0.45
CA ALA A 146 -13.81 4.70 -1.09
C ALA A 146 -14.90 4.46 -0.03
N PRO A 147 -16.17 4.84 -0.28
CA PRO A 147 -17.27 4.68 0.67
C PRO A 147 -17.75 3.21 0.72
N MET A 148 -16.84 2.31 1.07
CA MET A 148 -17.06 0.87 1.09
C MET A 148 -16.90 0.33 2.51
N LYS A 149 -17.85 -0.51 2.93
CA LYS A 149 -17.74 -1.28 4.17
C LYS A 149 -17.55 -2.75 3.81
N VAL A 150 -16.62 -3.41 4.48
CA VAL A 150 -16.47 -4.87 4.35
C VAL A 150 -17.51 -5.53 5.25
N GLY A 151 -18.46 -6.23 4.63
CA GLY A 151 -19.36 -7.13 5.33
C GLY A 151 -18.63 -8.41 5.71
N TRP A 152 -17.93 -8.40 6.84
CA TRP A 152 -17.09 -9.53 7.26
C TRP A 152 -17.87 -10.85 7.39
N ALA A 153 -19.11 -10.80 7.87
CA ALA A 153 -19.99 -11.96 7.96
C ALA A 153 -20.33 -12.50 6.57
N GLN A 154 -20.68 -11.63 5.62
CA GLN A 154 -20.97 -12.00 4.24
C GLN A 154 -19.73 -12.56 3.52
N PHE A 155 -18.56 -11.97 3.78
CA PHE A 155 -17.29 -12.45 3.24
C PHE A 155 -16.94 -13.85 3.77
N ALA A 156 -17.06 -14.07 5.08
CA ALA A 156 -16.83 -15.36 5.71
C ALA A 156 -17.83 -16.44 5.25
N ALA A 157 -19.08 -16.06 4.95
CA ALA A 157 -20.12 -16.94 4.42
C ALA A 157 -19.95 -17.26 2.92
N GLY A 158 -18.83 -16.87 2.30
CA GLY A 158 -18.55 -17.13 0.88
C GLY A 158 -19.41 -16.28 -0.07
N GLY A 159 -19.84 -15.08 0.36
CA GLY A 159 -20.62 -14.16 -0.46
C GLY A 159 -22.07 -14.58 -0.69
N LYS A 160 -22.57 -15.62 0.00
CA LYS A 160 -24.00 -15.95 -0.02
C LYS A 160 -24.75 -14.88 0.78
N THR A 161 -25.53 -14.09 0.08
CA THR A 161 -26.44 -13.10 0.65
C THR A 161 -27.36 -13.79 1.66
N VAL A 162 -27.23 -13.46 2.95
CA VAL A 162 -28.31 -13.71 3.90
C VAL A 162 -29.40 -12.71 3.52
N ARG A 163 -30.44 -13.21 2.85
CA ARG A 163 -31.70 -12.49 2.65
C ARG A 163 -32.48 -12.47 3.95
#